data_AF-A0A914IN78-F1
#
_entry.id   AF-A0A914IN78-F1
#
_cell.length_a   1.000
_cell.length_b   1.000
_cell.length_c   1.000
_cell.angle_alpha   90.00
_cell.angle_beta   90.00
_cell.angle_gamma   90.00
#
_symmetry.space_group_name_H-M   'P 1'
#
loop_
_entity.id
_entity.type
_entity.pdbx_description
1 polymer ?
#
loop_
_entity_poly.entity_id
_entity_poly.type
_entity_poly.pdbx_seq_one_letter_code
_entity_poly.pdbx_strand_id
1 'polypeptide(L)'
;YYRHIVVDCNMFTNNITDILCAGGTGVVHDYKAIILSFRGTQGGDQWNQEFDNLNMKVSFPGGGVVSKFYYNAFITVWNGGLKNDFLAAKNSFPGYELWVTGYSLGGAMAAMGATYISQMAYYD
;
A
#
# COMPACT_ATOMS: atom_id res chain seq x y z
N TYR A 1 11.65 -13.04 -7.94
CA TYR A 1 12.13 -11.68 -7.67
C TYR A 1 11.28 -11.08 -6.55
N TYR A 2 11.89 -10.40 -5.56
CA TYR A 2 11.14 -9.69 -4.51
C TYR A 2 11.90 -8.44 -4.08
N ARG A 3 11.21 -7.30 -4.02
CA ARG A 3 11.70 -6.05 -3.44
C ARG A 3 10.66 -5.50 -2.48
N HIS A 4 11.10 -4.95 -1.36
CA HIS A 4 10.24 -4.24 -0.43
C HIS A 4 10.81 -2.86 -0.16
N ILE A 5 9.91 -1.94 0.21
CA ILE A 5 10.22 -0.62 0.69
C ILE A 5 9.65 -0.44 2.09
N VAL A 6 10.35 0.35 2.89
CA VAL A 6 9.91 0.78 4.22
C VAL A 6 10.01 2.29 4.25
N VAL A 7 8.95 2.95 4.72
CA VAL A 7 8.83 4.40 4.75
C VAL A 7 8.35 4.85 6.11
N ASP A 8 8.76 6.06 6.50
CA ASP A 8 8.19 6.75 7.63
C ASP A 8 6.73 7.11 7.32
N CYS A 9 5.84 6.67 8.20
CA CYS A 9 4.40 6.79 8.13
C CYS A 9 3.85 7.54 9.33
N ASN A 10 4.67 8.32 10.04
CA ASN A 10 4.16 9.17 11.10
C ASN A 10 3.35 10.33 10.50
N MET A 11 2.04 10.12 10.39
CA MET A 11 1.12 11.01 9.69
C MET A 11 0.47 12.05 10.61
N PHE A 12 0.63 11.91 11.93
CA PHE A 12 -0.17 12.65 12.92
C PHE A 12 0.64 13.21 14.10
N THR A 13 1.91 12.84 14.26
CA THR A 13 2.79 13.40 15.29
C THR A 13 4.20 13.57 14.71
N ASN A 14 5.07 14.39 15.31
CA ASN A 14 6.50 14.45 14.96
C ASN A 14 7.38 13.87 16.08
N ASN A 15 6.77 13.33 17.14
CA ASN A 15 7.45 12.95 18.38
C ASN A 15 7.65 11.43 18.52
N ILE A 16 7.23 10.64 17.51
CA ILE A 16 7.34 9.17 17.51
C ILE A 16 8.04 8.75 16.22
N THR A 17 9.23 8.16 16.30
CA THR A 17 10.04 7.87 15.10
C THR A 17 9.83 6.48 14.52
N ASP A 18 8.94 5.67 15.12
CA ASP A 18 8.85 4.23 14.82
C ASP A 18 7.54 3.80 14.13
N ILE A 19 6.82 4.75 13.52
CA ILE A 19 5.59 4.44 12.77
C ILE A 19 5.97 4.21 11.32
N LEU A 20 6.33 2.96 11.02
CA LEU A 20 6.77 2.57 9.69
C LEU A 20 5.61 1.91 8.92
N CYS A 21 5.51 2.22 7.63
CA CYS A 21 4.74 1.42 6.70
C CYS A 21 5.68 0.71 5.75
N ALA A 22 5.24 -0.44 5.23
CA ALA A 22 6.00 -1.18 4.26
C ALA A 22 5.09 -1.79 3.20
N GLY A 23 5.65 -1.94 2.00
CA GLY A 23 5.03 -2.69 0.93
C GLY A 23 6.12 -3.33 0.06
N GLY A 24 5.76 -4.32 -0.72
CA GLY A 24 6.70 -5.01 -1.58
C GLY A 24 6.08 -5.60 -2.83
N THR A 25 6.90 -5.66 -3.86
CA THR A 25 6.59 -6.22 -5.17
C THR A 25 7.34 -7.54 -5.33
N GLY A 26 6.60 -8.62 -5.51
CA GLY A 26 7.10 -9.96 -5.83
C GLY A 26 6.71 -10.37 -7.24
N VAL A 27 7.47 -11.30 -7.83
CA VAL A 27 7.10 -11.98 -9.09
C VAL A 27 7.20 -13.47 -8.87
N VAL A 28 6.12 -14.18 -9.18
CA VAL A 28 5.99 -15.63 -9.04
C VAL A 28 5.73 -16.22 -10.42
N HIS A 29 6.79 -16.77 -11.02
CA HIS A 29 6.78 -17.21 -12.41
C HIS A 29 5.88 -18.42 -12.66
N ASP A 30 5.78 -19.36 -11.70
CA ASP A 30 4.96 -20.57 -11.84
C ASP A 30 3.47 -20.25 -12.02
N TYR A 31 3.01 -19.14 -11.43
CA TYR A 31 1.63 -18.66 -11.55
C TYR A 31 1.47 -17.50 -12.53
N LYS A 32 2.57 -17.07 -13.18
CA LYS A 32 2.60 -15.84 -13.98
C LYS A 32 1.95 -14.68 -13.23
N ALA A 33 2.36 -14.43 -12.00
CA ALA A 33 1.76 -13.41 -11.15
C ALA A 33 2.79 -12.40 -10.64
N ILE A 34 2.40 -11.14 -10.59
CA ILE A 34 3.07 -10.05 -9.87
C ILE A 34 2.29 -9.83 -8.58
N ILE A 35 2.96 -9.95 -7.44
CA ILE A 35 2.37 -9.78 -6.12
C ILE A 35 2.71 -8.39 -5.61
N LEU A 36 1.69 -7.61 -5.25
CA LEU A 36 1.83 -6.39 -4.47
C LEU A 36 1.35 -6.67 -3.04
N SER A 37 2.27 -6.59 -2.08
CA SER A 37 2.00 -6.90 -0.68
C SER A 37 2.17 -5.69 0.21
N PHE A 38 1.30 -5.52 1.21
CA PHE A 38 1.40 -4.45 2.20
C PHE A 38 1.48 -5.01 3.61
N ARG A 39 2.37 -4.44 4.43
CA ARG A 39 2.59 -4.86 5.82
C ARG A 39 1.50 -4.27 6.72
N GLY A 40 1.10 -5.04 7.73
CA GLY A 40 0.28 -4.54 8.82
C GLY A 40 1.01 -3.59 9.77
N THR A 41 0.26 -3.18 10.79
CA THR A 41 0.68 -2.38 11.94
C THR A 41 1.88 -3.00 12.66
N GLN A 42 2.84 -2.17 13.08
CA GLN A 42 3.99 -2.56 13.89
C GLN A 42 3.91 -1.83 15.24
N GLY A 43 3.60 -2.57 16.30
CA GLY A 43 3.63 -2.05 17.67
C GLY A 43 2.39 -1.24 18.08
N GLY A 44 2.37 -0.82 19.35
CA GLY A 44 1.22 -0.17 19.98
C GLY A 44 0.98 1.27 19.54
N ASP A 45 2.04 2.04 19.24
CA ASP A 45 1.90 3.45 18.89
C ASP A 45 1.24 3.64 17.51
N GLN A 46 1.60 2.80 16.53
CA GLN A 46 0.92 2.79 15.24
C GLN A 46 -0.54 2.37 15.38
N TRP A 47 -0.83 1.40 16.27
CA TRP A 47 -2.20 0.96 16.55
C TRP A 47 -3.06 2.07 17.19
N ASN A 48 -2.50 2.86 18.11
CA ASN A 48 -3.21 4.00 18.70
C ASN A 48 -3.53 5.07 17.64
N GLN A 49 -2.56 5.42 16.79
CA GLN A 49 -2.80 6.38 15.71
C GLN A 49 -3.83 5.89 14.70
N GLU A 50 -3.85 4.60 14.39
CA GLU A 50 -4.90 4.01 13.57
C GLU A 50 -6.28 4.30 14.17
N PHE A 51 -6.49 3.93 15.43
CA PHE A 51 -7.77 4.05 16.12
C PHE A 51 -8.24 5.50 16.27
N ASP A 52 -7.34 6.40 16.67
CA ASP A 52 -7.65 7.81 16.91
C ASP A 52 -8.09 8.54 15.62
N ASN A 53 -7.64 8.06 14.46
CA ASN A 53 -7.85 8.73 13.17
C ASN A 53 -8.82 8.00 12.24
N LEU A 54 -9.46 6.89 12.67
CA LEU A 54 -10.36 6.08 11.82
C LEU A 54 -11.49 6.91 11.18
N ASN A 55 -12.06 7.85 11.94
CA ASN A 55 -13.23 8.62 11.54
C ASN A 55 -12.92 9.80 10.62
N MET A 56 -11.65 10.18 10.46
CA MET A 56 -11.26 11.20 9.51
C MET A 56 -11.38 10.65 8.09
N LYS A 57 -12.13 11.31 7.22
CA LYS A 57 -12.37 10.85 5.85
C LYS A 57 -11.76 11.81 4.83
N VAL A 58 -11.32 11.26 3.70
CA VAL A 58 -10.84 12.00 2.53
C VAL A 58 -11.45 11.42 1.27
N SER A 59 -11.62 12.27 0.25
CA SER A 59 -12.02 11.82 -1.09
C SER A 59 -10.96 10.91 -1.67
N PHE A 60 -11.38 9.78 -2.23
CA PHE A 60 -10.46 8.80 -2.80
C PHE A 60 -10.37 8.92 -4.32
N PRO A 61 -9.16 8.94 -4.91
CA PRO A 61 -8.99 8.83 -6.36
C PRO A 61 -9.45 7.45 -6.84
N GLY A 62 -10.67 7.38 -7.36
CA GLY A 62 -11.41 6.14 -7.62
C GLY A 62 -12.88 6.19 -7.17
N GLY A 63 -13.27 7.28 -6.48
CA GLY A 63 -14.64 7.55 -6.07
C GLY A 63 -14.89 7.30 -4.58
N GLY A 64 -15.89 7.97 -4.04
CA GLY A 64 -16.28 7.86 -2.63
C GLY A 64 -15.30 8.51 -1.64
N VAL A 65 -15.41 8.09 -0.39
CA VAL A 65 -14.58 8.57 0.71
C VAL A 65 -14.01 7.40 1.49
N VAL A 66 -12.75 7.51 1.89
CA VAL A 66 -12.02 6.49 2.66
C VAL A 66 -11.44 7.10 3.93
N SER A 67 -11.01 6.27 4.88
CA SER A 67 -10.29 6.76 6.05
C SER A 67 -9.00 7.45 5.63
N LYS A 68 -8.76 8.65 6.17
CA LYS A 68 -7.56 9.46 5.93
C LYS A 68 -6.29 8.72 6.35
N PHE A 69 -6.34 8.01 7.48
CA PHE A 69 -5.20 7.23 7.98
C PHE A 69 -4.78 6.19 6.93
N TYR A 70 -5.71 5.33 6.53
CA TYR A 70 -5.41 4.24 5.61
C TYR A 70 -4.97 4.78 4.24
N TYR A 71 -5.63 5.82 3.73
CA TYR A 71 -5.24 6.45 2.47
C TYR A 71 -3.82 7.00 2.51
N ASN A 72 -3.48 7.73 3.57
CA ASN A 72 -2.15 8.28 3.73
C ASN A 72 -1.10 7.17 3.90
N ALA A 73 -1.40 6.09 4.63
CA ALA A 73 -0.52 4.92 4.73
C ALA A 73 -0.21 4.33 3.35
N PHE A 74 -1.26 4.07 2.57
CA PHE A 74 -1.13 3.55 1.22
C PHE A 74 -0.33 4.50 0.32
N ILE A 75 -0.70 5.77 0.25
CA ILE A 75 -0.11 6.71 -0.72
C ILE A 75 1.35 7.02 -0.39
N THR A 76 1.72 7.04 0.91
CA THR A 76 3.11 7.22 1.35
C THR A 76 3.98 6.04 0.91
N VAL A 77 3.52 4.80 1.09
CA VAL A 77 4.24 3.62 0.57
C VAL A 77 4.27 3.64 -0.96
N TRP A 78 3.12 3.86 -1.61
CA TRP A 78 3.02 3.88 -3.06
C TRP A 78 4.01 4.86 -3.70
N ASN A 79 4.05 6.10 -3.20
CA ASN A 79 4.94 7.15 -3.69
C ASN A 79 6.39 7.01 -3.19
N GLY A 80 6.62 6.29 -2.09
CA GLY A 80 7.95 6.03 -1.52
C GLY A 80 8.83 5.07 -2.32
N GLY A 81 8.36 4.58 -3.48
CA GLY A 81 9.14 3.76 -4.40
C GLY A 81 8.41 2.53 -4.90
N LEU A 82 7.34 2.09 -4.21
CA LEU A 82 6.62 0.87 -4.56
C LEU A 82 5.99 0.96 -5.96
N LYS A 83 5.47 2.14 -6.33
CA LYS A 83 4.95 2.39 -7.68
C LYS A 83 5.99 2.06 -8.75
N ASN A 84 7.23 2.53 -8.57
CA ASN A 84 8.29 2.34 -9.56
C ASN A 84 8.69 0.87 -9.66
N ASP A 85 8.82 0.18 -8.52
CA ASP A 85 9.12 -1.25 -8.48
C ASP A 85 8.01 -2.09 -9.13
N PHE A 86 6.74 -1.75 -8.88
CA PHE A 86 5.58 -2.38 -9.51
C PHE A 86 5.56 -2.17 -11.03
N LEU A 87 5.71 -0.93 -11.50
CA LEU A 87 5.71 -0.64 -12.94
C LEU A 87 6.89 -1.31 -13.66
N ALA A 88 8.06 -1.37 -13.03
CA ALA A 88 9.20 -2.10 -13.56
C ALA A 88 8.90 -3.61 -13.71
N ALA A 89 8.25 -4.22 -12.71
CA ALA A 89 7.82 -5.62 -12.78
C ALA A 89 6.76 -5.82 -13.88
N LYS A 90 5.72 -4.98 -13.93
CA LYS A 90 4.67 -5.03 -14.97
C LYS A 90 5.27 -5.00 -16.37
N ASN A 91 6.16 -4.04 -16.63
CA ASN A 91 6.76 -3.86 -17.95
C ASN A 91 7.70 -5.02 -18.34
N SER A 92 8.34 -5.64 -17.35
CA SER A 92 9.25 -6.78 -17.57
C SER A 92 8.50 -8.10 -17.79
N PHE A 93 7.27 -8.21 -17.27
CA PHE A 93 6.47 -9.43 -17.31
C PHE A 93 5.06 -9.17 -17.86
N PRO A 94 4.95 -8.76 -19.14
CA PRO A 94 3.64 -8.53 -19.75
C PRO A 94 2.80 -9.81 -19.75
N GLY A 95 1.49 -9.67 -19.49
CA GLY A 95 0.55 -10.79 -19.43
C GLY A 95 0.57 -11.59 -18.14
N TYR A 96 1.34 -11.17 -17.13
CA TYR A 96 1.20 -11.72 -15.78
C TYR A 96 -0.08 -11.15 -15.12
N GLU A 97 -0.64 -11.87 -14.16
CA GLU A 97 -1.72 -11.35 -13.32
C GLU A 97 -1.17 -10.44 -12.21
N LEU A 98 -2.00 -9.52 -11.71
CA LEU A 98 -1.68 -8.74 -10.52
C LEU A 98 -2.46 -9.26 -9.31
N TRP A 99 -1.75 -9.70 -8.28
CA TRP A 99 -2.34 -10.09 -7.00
C TRP A 99 -1.97 -9.07 -5.93
N VAL A 100 -2.97 -8.43 -5.35
CA VAL A 100 -2.78 -7.42 -4.29
C VAL A 100 -3.21 -8.01 -2.95
N THR A 101 -2.34 -7.97 -1.95
CA THR A 101 -2.58 -8.62 -0.65
C THR A 101 -2.01 -7.84 0.53
N GLY A 102 -2.54 -8.11 1.71
CA GLY A 102 -2.05 -7.58 2.98
C GLY A 102 -2.91 -8.04 4.14
N TYR A 103 -2.37 -7.92 5.36
CA TYR A 103 -3.05 -8.30 6.59
C TYR A 103 -3.22 -7.09 7.51
N SER A 104 -4.35 -6.99 8.22
CA SER A 104 -4.69 -5.86 9.11
C SER A 104 -4.64 -4.51 8.37
N LEU A 105 -3.88 -3.51 8.85
CA LEU A 105 -3.59 -2.27 8.11
C LEU A 105 -3.19 -2.55 6.65
N GLY A 106 -2.36 -3.56 6.43
CA GLY A 106 -1.93 -3.96 5.09
C GLY A 106 -3.10 -4.42 4.22
N GLY A 107 -4.14 -5.02 4.82
CA GLY A 107 -5.37 -5.40 4.11
C GLY A 107 -6.16 -4.17 3.64
N ALA A 108 -6.26 -3.14 4.47
CA ALA A 108 -6.88 -1.87 4.08
C ALA A 108 -6.08 -1.21 2.94
N MET A 109 -4.75 -1.16 3.06
CA MET A 109 -3.85 -0.66 2.02
C MET A 109 -3.97 -1.47 0.72
N ALA A 110 -4.09 -2.80 0.81
CA ALA A 110 -4.27 -3.67 -0.36
C ALA A 110 -5.58 -3.38 -1.09
N ALA A 111 -6.68 -3.18 -0.38
CA ALA A 111 -7.97 -2.82 -0.97
C ALA A 111 -7.93 -1.46 -1.71
N MET A 112 -7.26 -0.47 -1.12
CA MET A 112 -7.03 0.82 -1.79
C MET A 112 -6.08 0.69 -2.97
N GLY A 113 -4.99 -0.07 -2.82
CA GLY A 113 -4.03 -0.32 -3.90
C GLY A 113 -4.68 -0.94 -5.12
N ALA A 114 -5.50 -1.98 -4.94
CA ALA A 114 -6.25 -2.61 -6.02
C ALA A 114 -7.17 -1.62 -6.73
N THR A 115 -7.96 -0.84 -5.96
CA THR A 115 -8.86 0.17 -6.53
C THR A 115 -8.09 1.27 -7.26
N TYR A 116 -7.03 1.80 -6.66
CA TYR A 116 -6.23 2.90 -7.21
C TYR A 116 -5.55 2.49 -8.51
N ILE A 117 -4.97 1.28 -8.56
CA ILE A 117 -4.29 0.75 -9.75
C ILE A 117 -5.29 0.60 -10.91
N SER A 118 -6.47 0.04 -10.63
CA SER A 118 -7.52 -0.15 -11.63
C SER A 118 -8.07 1.18 -12.15
N GLN A 119 -8.40 2.12 -11.25
CA GLN A 119 -9.03 3.40 -11.62
C GLN A 119 -8.09 4.36 -12.35
N MET A 120 -6.78 4.23 -12.13
CA MET A 120 -5.77 5.05 -12.79
C MET A 120 -5.19 4.40 -14.06
N ALA A 121 -5.78 3.30 -14.53
CA ALA A 121 -5.31 2.53 -15.69
C ALA A 121 -3.83 2.13 -15.61
N TYR A 122 -3.35 1.82 -14.39
CA TYR A 122 -1.99 1.31 -14.21
C TYR A 122 -1.90 -0.19 -14.52
N TYR A 123 -3.02 -0.91 -14.62
CA TYR A 123 -3.10 -2.33 -14.92
C TYR A 123 -4.47 -2.64 -15.52
N ASP A 124 -4.49 -3.47 -16.56
CA ASP A 124 -5.68 -3.90 -17.29
C ASP A 124 -5.88 -5.41 -17.12
#